data_AF-R2NML9-F1
#
_entry.id   AF-R2NML9-F1
#
_cell.length_a   1.000
_cell.length_b   1.000
_cell.length_c   1.000
_cell.angle_alpha   90.00
_cell.angle_beta   90.00
_cell.angle_gamma   90.00
#
_symmetry.space_group_name_H-M   'P 1'
#
loop_
_entity.id
_entity.type
_entity.pdbx_description
1 polymer ?
#
loop_
_entity_poly.entity_id
_entity_poly.type
_entity_poly.pdbx_seq_one_letter_code
_entity_poly.pdbx_strand_id
1 'polypeptide(L)'
;MALINRWYQLLQHFITHDRLSLNELQKITDTSAQTTKKAIQLLNDQMERVAVIEERENIYSLKVMDSQQFSEIMNGSLKQQTDFNSSTKRIAVLIDCFMKQEGYIVIDDLSEVLGVSRSTVNKDLRNLKQIMSGYQISLIGTPNKGLKISGKESQLRLLYLHHTYDYLEQPTLSDELLQRIDEIALSKKLDFRTLGLLKKTIILTIQRIQAGKSLTQAVPYYVNYFADDQLLEELFVNLATDYSLTISKLDFDFLCFPLNIFNNNLVSEDQADNAEVKILFNYMMDQINEAVIINLDQERLFQNIRAHFMFLINRIIFQVETYDIFREEFKQKHAFAHELAEIGISALADFLKKPNQQAELSYLAIYFELALKSDAQPKMKEIAVVCNTGKGTALMIKRQLATVLGPNIRIAHYSEEEYETKDLDRYFAVFTTVPLKHTKTTTAVIKLTDLFNENWLLSEWKRIVASKAASFEHIRFSFEQLDKQQAYEENLVVLLEKLGAKQLIDDSFKTYILAKAQEESAVIDNGIAFPHGINHQSEEILVTIGIYPEGPSLEEIELIFLVAIPENLTLAMEDELLSFYDTIFVISSNEALREQVKQISSKEEYRRLLVKGY
;
A
#
# COMPACT_ATOMS: atom_id res chain seq x y z
N MET A 1 22.65 -8.16 1.69
CA MET A 1 21.83 -9.15 0.96
C MET A 1 22.66 -9.97 -0.05
N ALA A 2 22.30 -11.23 -0.34
CA ALA A 2 22.98 -12.05 -1.36
C ALA A 2 22.88 -11.41 -2.76
N LEU A 3 23.87 -11.64 -3.64
CA LEU A 3 23.95 -11.00 -4.96
C LEU A 3 22.76 -11.38 -5.86
N ILE A 4 22.42 -12.67 -5.91
CA ILE A 4 21.30 -13.15 -6.73
C ILE A 4 19.96 -12.59 -6.27
N ASN A 5 19.73 -12.45 -4.96
CA ASN A 5 18.52 -11.79 -4.47
C ASN A 5 18.45 -10.33 -4.91
N ARG A 6 19.59 -9.63 -4.98
CA ARG A 6 19.64 -8.25 -5.51
C ARG A 6 19.28 -8.21 -6.98
N TRP A 7 19.71 -9.19 -7.77
CA TRP A 7 19.32 -9.29 -9.17
C TRP A 7 17.82 -9.47 -9.34
N TYR A 8 17.21 -10.37 -8.57
CA TYR A 8 15.76 -10.56 -8.60
C TYR A 8 15.01 -9.28 -8.18
N GLN A 9 15.45 -8.58 -7.13
CA GLN A 9 14.87 -7.29 -6.76
C GLN A 9 14.94 -6.26 -7.89
N LEU A 10 16.07 -6.17 -8.59
CA LEU A 10 16.21 -5.27 -9.74
C LEU A 10 15.23 -5.64 -10.85
N LEU A 11 15.20 -6.90 -11.27
CA LEU A 11 14.33 -7.37 -12.34
C LEU A 11 12.84 -7.17 -12.01
N GLN A 12 12.46 -7.43 -10.77
CA GLN A 12 11.11 -7.21 -10.28
C GLN A 12 10.65 -5.76 -10.44
N HIS A 13 11.51 -4.78 -10.11
CA HIS A 13 11.16 -3.37 -10.26
C HIS A 13 11.15 -2.93 -11.73
N PHE A 14 12.01 -3.48 -12.58
CA PHE A 14 11.99 -3.19 -14.02
C PHE A 14 10.78 -3.77 -14.76
N ILE A 15 10.09 -4.77 -14.19
CA ILE A 15 8.83 -5.31 -14.76
C ILE A 15 7.66 -4.36 -14.51
N THR A 16 7.67 -3.63 -13.40
CA THR A 16 6.62 -2.67 -13.06
C THR A 16 6.94 -1.24 -13.48
N HIS A 17 8.22 -0.92 -13.68
CA HIS A 17 8.69 0.41 -14.03
C HIS A 17 9.57 0.39 -15.27
N ASP A 18 9.12 1.06 -16.34
CA ASP A 18 9.86 1.16 -17.61
C ASP A 18 11.24 1.83 -17.46
N ARG A 19 11.36 2.75 -16.49
CA ARG A 19 12.55 3.59 -16.29
C ARG A 19 12.79 3.83 -14.81
N LEU A 20 14.04 3.60 -14.38
CA LEU A 20 14.49 3.82 -13.01
C LEU A 20 15.79 4.63 -13.01
N SER A 21 15.89 5.61 -12.12
CA SER A 21 17.11 6.37 -11.86
C SER A 21 18.08 5.57 -11.01
N LEU A 22 19.37 5.94 -11.03
CA LEU A 22 20.38 5.33 -10.15
C LEU A 22 20.00 5.43 -8.67
N ASN A 23 19.44 6.56 -8.25
CA ASN A 23 19.03 6.79 -6.85
C ASN A 23 17.92 5.82 -6.43
N GLU A 24 16.94 5.57 -7.30
CA GLU A 24 15.88 4.59 -7.04
C GLU A 24 16.46 3.18 -6.93
N LEU A 25 17.36 2.79 -7.85
CA LEU A 25 18.01 1.48 -7.82
C LEU A 25 18.89 1.26 -6.57
N GLN A 26 19.53 2.32 -6.08
CA GLN A 26 20.28 2.28 -4.82
C GLN A 26 19.36 2.05 -3.62
N LYS A 27 18.21 2.72 -3.57
CA LYS A 27 17.19 2.50 -2.53
C LYS A 27 16.63 1.07 -2.60
N ILE A 28 16.29 0.60 -3.80
CA ILE A 28 15.76 -0.75 -4.04
C ILE A 28 16.72 -1.83 -3.55
N THR A 29 18.01 -1.68 -3.84
CA THR A 29 19.01 -2.70 -3.52
C THR A 29 19.67 -2.54 -2.15
N ASP A 30 19.40 -1.42 -1.46
CA ASP A 30 20.11 -0.96 -0.27
C ASP A 30 21.64 -1.01 -0.45
N THR A 31 22.14 -0.39 -1.52
CA THR A 31 23.58 -0.36 -1.83
C THR A 31 24.10 0.97 -2.36
N SER A 32 25.43 1.13 -2.33
CA SER A 32 26.11 2.26 -2.96
C SER A 32 26.02 2.19 -4.48
N ALA A 33 26.04 3.36 -5.14
CA ALA A 33 26.01 3.50 -6.60
C ALA A 33 26.98 2.55 -7.32
N GLN A 34 28.22 2.42 -6.83
CA GLN A 34 29.22 1.53 -7.43
C GLN A 34 28.82 0.05 -7.32
N THR A 35 28.25 -0.34 -6.17
CA THR A 35 27.79 -1.71 -5.95
C THR A 35 26.56 -2.02 -6.79
N THR A 36 25.62 -1.07 -6.92
CA THR A 36 24.44 -1.19 -7.79
C THR A 36 24.86 -1.35 -9.26
N LYS A 37 25.74 -0.48 -9.77
CA LYS A 37 26.25 -0.57 -11.16
C LYS A 37 26.96 -1.90 -11.42
N LYS A 38 27.81 -2.35 -10.49
CA LYS A 38 28.47 -3.66 -10.60
C LYS A 38 27.47 -4.82 -10.58
N ALA A 39 26.42 -4.74 -9.76
CA ALA A 39 25.38 -5.76 -9.73
C ALA A 39 24.60 -5.83 -11.06
N ILE A 40 24.26 -4.68 -11.66
CA ILE A 40 23.61 -4.58 -12.96
C ILE A 40 24.50 -5.16 -14.06
N GLN A 41 25.80 -4.84 -14.05
CA GLN A 41 26.75 -5.39 -15.01
C GLN A 41 26.80 -6.92 -14.94
N LEU A 42 26.98 -7.49 -13.75
CA LEU A 42 27.02 -8.94 -13.58
C LEU A 42 25.68 -9.60 -13.97
N LEU A 43 24.56 -8.92 -13.71
CA LEU A 43 23.24 -9.41 -14.13
C LEU A 43 23.11 -9.43 -15.66
N ASN A 44 23.54 -8.38 -16.35
CA ASN A 44 23.57 -8.35 -17.82
C ASN A 44 24.44 -9.47 -18.39
N ASP A 45 25.57 -9.78 -17.75
CA ASP A 45 26.43 -10.90 -18.16
C ASP A 45 25.71 -12.25 -18.00
N GLN A 46 24.90 -12.44 -16.95
CA GLN A 46 24.09 -13.65 -16.76
C GLN A 46 22.90 -13.75 -17.72
N MET A 47 22.38 -12.61 -18.19
CA MET A 47 21.24 -12.54 -19.10
C MET A 47 21.68 -12.35 -20.56
N GLU A 48 22.92 -12.70 -20.90
CA GLU A 48 23.45 -12.51 -22.26
C GLU A 48 22.48 -13.11 -23.29
N ARG A 49 22.08 -12.30 -24.29
CA ARG A 49 21.12 -12.65 -25.36
C ARG A 49 19.67 -12.88 -24.90
N VAL A 50 19.38 -12.83 -23.61
CA VAL A 50 18.03 -12.97 -23.04
C VAL A 50 17.42 -11.60 -22.75
N ALA A 51 18.12 -10.76 -21.99
CA ALA A 51 17.69 -9.40 -21.65
C ALA A 51 18.89 -8.52 -21.26
N VAL A 52 18.72 -7.21 -21.37
CA VAL A 52 19.76 -6.24 -21.00
C VAL A 52 19.15 -5.02 -20.32
N ILE A 53 19.77 -4.58 -19.22
CA ILE A 53 19.50 -3.30 -18.59
C ILE A 53 20.45 -2.27 -19.21
N GLU A 54 19.90 -1.34 -19.99
CA GLU A 54 20.64 -0.26 -20.64
C GLU A 54 20.63 1.01 -19.76
N GLU A 55 21.74 1.75 -19.73
CA GLU A 55 21.86 3.07 -19.07
C GLU A 55 21.91 4.18 -20.14
N ARG A 56 21.05 5.20 -20.01
CA ARG A 56 21.10 6.43 -20.81
C ARG A 56 20.83 7.64 -19.90
N GLU A 57 21.75 8.59 -19.85
CA GLU A 57 21.60 9.82 -19.04
C GLU A 57 21.21 9.56 -17.56
N ASN A 58 21.85 8.58 -16.90
CA ASN A 58 21.53 8.11 -15.53
C ASN A 58 20.13 7.49 -15.34
N ILE A 59 19.44 7.16 -16.44
CA ILE A 59 18.19 6.41 -16.44
C ILE A 59 18.46 5.00 -16.97
N TYR A 60 17.96 4.00 -16.26
CA TYR A 60 18.08 2.60 -16.60
C TYR A 60 16.74 2.06 -17.13
N SER A 61 16.79 1.18 -18.12
CA SER A 61 15.61 0.49 -18.67
C SER A 61 15.94 -0.95 -19.07
N LEU A 62 15.03 -1.87 -18.82
CA LEU A 62 15.16 -3.28 -19.21
C LEU A 62 14.65 -3.51 -20.63
N LYS A 63 15.44 -4.20 -21.45
CA LYS A 63 15.07 -4.66 -22.77
C LYS A 63 15.14 -6.18 -22.83
N VAL A 64 14.00 -6.83 -23.09
CA VAL A 64 13.91 -8.28 -23.24
C VAL A 64 14.06 -8.66 -24.71
N MET A 65 14.96 -9.61 -24.99
CA MET A 65 15.29 -10.11 -26.33
C MET A 65 14.68 -11.50 -26.56
N ASP A 66 14.69 -12.35 -25.53
CA ASP A 66 14.06 -13.68 -25.51
C ASP A 66 13.09 -13.76 -24.32
N SER A 67 11.79 -13.68 -24.61
CA SER A 67 10.75 -13.69 -23.59
C SER A 67 10.60 -15.03 -22.87
N GLN A 68 10.90 -16.15 -23.55
CA GLN A 68 10.78 -17.48 -22.98
C GLN A 68 11.87 -17.72 -21.94
N GLN A 69 13.14 -17.49 -22.31
CA GLN A 69 14.25 -17.62 -21.37
C GLN A 69 14.16 -16.58 -20.24
N PHE A 70 13.68 -15.37 -20.53
CA PHE A 70 13.47 -14.37 -19.49
C PHE A 70 12.43 -14.81 -18.45
N SER A 71 11.36 -15.48 -18.89
CA SER A 71 10.37 -16.09 -18.00
C SER A 71 10.99 -17.14 -17.09
N GLU A 72 11.87 -18.00 -17.60
CA GLU A 72 12.60 -19.00 -16.79
C GLU A 72 13.49 -18.33 -15.74
N ILE A 73 14.19 -17.25 -16.12
CA ILE A 73 14.99 -16.43 -15.20
C ILE A 73 14.11 -15.88 -14.10
N MET A 74 13.01 -15.22 -14.44
CA MET A 74 12.08 -14.66 -13.45
C MET A 74 11.43 -15.72 -12.56
N ASN A 75 11.31 -16.95 -13.06
CA ASN A 75 10.83 -18.10 -12.30
C ASN A 75 11.90 -18.80 -11.46
N GLY A 76 13.10 -18.22 -11.35
CA GLY A 76 14.09 -18.61 -10.34
C GLY A 76 15.32 -19.35 -10.88
N SER A 77 15.49 -19.49 -12.20
CA SER A 77 16.59 -20.32 -12.75
C SER A 77 18.00 -19.89 -12.30
N LEU A 78 18.23 -18.60 -12.06
CA LEU A 78 19.51 -18.10 -11.54
C LEU A 78 19.76 -18.52 -10.07
N LYS A 79 18.71 -18.77 -9.28
CA LYS A 79 18.86 -19.22 -7.87
C LYS A 79 19.44 -20.62 -7.78
N GLN A 80 19.16 -21.50 -8.75
CA GLN A 80 19.70 -22.87 -8.75
C GLN A 80 21.24 -22.88 -8.82
N GLN A 81 21.83 -21.93 -9.54
CA GLN A 81 23.27 -21.79 -9.76
C GLN A 81 24.05 -21.27 -8.52
N THR A 82 23.35 -20.92 -7.43
CA THR A 82 24.00 -20.50 -6.17
C THR A 82 24.75 -21.65 -5.50
N ASP A 83 25.92 -21.33 -4.94
CA ASP A 83 26.69 -22.23 -4.09
C ASP A 83 26.30 -22.12 -2.60
N PHE A 84 26.91 -22.96 -1.77
CA PHE A 84 26.71 -22.94 -0.32
C PHE A 84 27.36 -21.76 0.40
N ASN A 85 28.03 -20.81 -0.28
CA ASN A 85 28.39 -19.55 0.36
C ASN A 85 27.14 -18.66 0.54
N SER A 86 26.12 -18.84 -0.29
CA SER A 86 24.83 -18.19 -0.12
C SER A 86 24.06 -18.75 1.08
N SER A 87 23.82 -17.89 2.09
CA SER A 87 22.97 -18.25 3.25
C SER A 87 21.57 -18.65 2.83
N THR A 88 21.00 -18.05 1.78
CA THR A 88 19.65 -18.42 1.31
C THR A 88 19.60 -19.80 0.67
N LYS A 89 20.65 -20.19 -0.09
CA LYS A 89 20.78 -21.56 -0.62
C LYS A 89 20.93 -22.59 0.50
N ARG A 90 21.74 -22.28 1.51
CA ARG A 90 21.87 -23.16 2.70
C ARG A 90 20.55 -23.31 3.44
N ILE A 91 19.82 -22.22 3.66
CA ILE A 91 18.49 -22.23 4.28
C ILE A 91 17.50 -23.07 3.46
N ALA A 92 17.49 -22.94 2.12
CA ALA A 92 16.68 -23.77 1.24
C ALA A 92 16.97 -25.27 1.42
N VAL A 93 18.26 -25.64 1.44
CA VAL A 93 18.65 -27.05 1.67
C VAL A 93 18.28 -27.52 3.08
N LEU A 94 18.40 -26.68 4.11
CA LEU A 94 17.92 -27.02 5.45
C LEU A 94 16.43 -27.34 5.47
N ILE A 95 15.60 -26.51 4.81
CA ILE A 95 14.15 -26.74 4.70
C ILE A 95 13.88 -28.08 4.01
N ASP A 96 14.54 -28.36 2.88
CA ASP A 96 14.40 -29.62 2.15
C ASP A 96 14.79 -30.85 2.98
N CYS A 97 15.90 -30.79 3.71
CA CYS A 97 16.31 -31.85 4.63
C CYS A 97 15.21 -32.14 5.67
N PHE A 98 14.67 -31.10 6.31
CA PHE A 98 13.61 -31.27 7.30
C PHE A 98 12.28 -31.72 6.71
N MET A 99 11.98 -31.40 5.45
CA MET A 99 10.74 -31.82 4.80
C MET A 99 10.78 -33.26 4.28
N LYS A 100 11.97 -33.79 3.96
CA LYS A 100 12.18 -35.17 3.51
C LYS A 100 12.28 -36.17 4.66
N GLN A 101 12.69 -35.74 5.85
CA GLN A 101 12.80 -36.63 7.01
C GLN A 101 11.62 -36.46 7.98
N GLU A 102 11.04 -37.58 8.45
CA GLU A 102 10.02 -37.57 9.50
C GLU A 102 10.62 -37.45 10.92
N GLY A 103 11.92 -37.75 11.04
CA GLY A 103 12.65 -37.85 12.31
C GLY A 103 13.35 -36.56 12.74
N TYR A 104 14.18 -36.69 13.78
CA TYR A 104 15.08 -35.62 14.20
C TYR A 104 16.38 -35.69 13.39
N ILE A 105 16.88 -34.53 12.97
CA ILE A 105 18.17 -34.37 12.29
C ILE A 105 19.15 -33.71 13.25
N VAL A 106 20.34 -34.28 13.42
CA VAL A 106 21.38 -33.66 14.26
C VAL A 106 22.14 -32.58 13.48
N ILE A 107 22.68 -31.60 14.20
CA ILE A 107 23.40 -30.48 13.58
C ILE A 107 24.64 -30.95 12.81
N ASP A 108 25.26 -32.06 13.24
CA ASP A 108 26.43 -32.62 12.54
C ASP A 108 26.09 -33.07 11.12
N ASP A 109 24.98 -33.78 10.94
CA ASP A 109 24.51 -34.21 9.61
C ASP A 109 24.21 -33.00 8.72
N LEU A 110 23.58 -31.95 9.26
CA LEU A 110 23.31 -30.71 8.52
C LEU A 110 24.62 -30.01 8.12
N SER A 111 25.61 -30.02 9.00
CA SER A 111 26.95 -29.47 8.74
C SER A 111 27.66 -30.24 7.63
N GLU A 112 27.56 -31.56 7.62
CA GLU A 112 28.13 -32.43 6.59
C GLU A 112 27.47 -32.19 5.23
N VAL A 113 26.13 -32.21 5.18
CA VAL A 113 25.36 -31.98 3.94
C VAL A 113 25.67 -30.62 3.31
N LEU A 114 25.79 -29.57 4.12
CA LEU A 114 26.07 -28.22 3.64
C LEU A 114 27.56 -27.93 3.43
N GLY A 115 28.46 -28.79 3.90
CA GLY A 115 29.90 -28.55 3.88
C GLY A 115 30.35 -27.34 4.70
N VAL A 116 29.64 -26.98 5.79
CA VAL A 116 29.95 -25.81 6.62
C VAL A 116 30.06 -26.14 8.11
N SER A 117 30.73 -25.27 8.87
CA SER A 117 30.89 -25.42 10.32
C SER A 117 29.55 -25.40 11.08
N ARG A 118 29.52 -26.07 12.25
CA ARG A 118 28.35 -26.05 13.16
C ARG A 118 27.93 -24.62 13.54
N SER A 119 28.88 -23.69 13.67
CA SER A 119 28.60 -22.29 13.96
C SER A 119 27.81 -21.60 12.83
N THR A 120 28.12 -21.93 11.57
CA THR A 120 27.42 -21.43 10.39
C THR A 120 26.00 -22.01 10.32
N VAL A 121 25.85 -23.32 10.50
CA VAL A 121 24.53 -23.98 10.56
C VAL A 121 23.66 -23.35 11.66
N ASN A 122 24.20 -23.13 12.86
CA ASN A 122 23.46 -22.49 13.94
C ASN A 122 23.01 -21.06 13.60
N LYS A 123 23.80 -20.30 12.85
CA LYS A 123 23.41 -18.97 12.36
C LYS A 123 22.26 -19.08 11.36
N ASP A 124 22.36 -19.97 10.38
CA ASP A 124 21.29 -20.19 9.39
C ASP A 124 20.01 -20.73 10.05
N LEU A 125 20.12 -21.60 11.06
CA LEU A 125 18.96 -22.09 11.83
C LEU A 125 18.25 -20.98 12.63
N ARG A 126 18.97 -19.97 13.12
CA ARG A 126 18.33 -18.80 13.76
C ARG A 126 17.52 -17.99 12.75
N ASN A 127 18.08 -17.77 11.56
CA ASN A 127 17.36 -17.09 10.48
C ASN A 127 16.15 -17.93 10.01
N LEU A 128 16.33 -19.24 9.87
CA LEU A 128 15.25 -20.15 9.50
C LEU A 128 14.09 -20.11 10.50
N LYS A 129 14.37 -20.02 11.81
CA LYS A 129 13.32 -19.85 12.83
C LYS A 129 12.48 -18.59 12.61
N GLN A 130 13.11 -17.47 12.24
CA GLN A 130 12.40 -16.21 11.95
C GLN A 130 11.55 -16.32 10.68
N ILE A 131 12.05 -17.01 9.65
CA ILE A 131 11.26 -17.27 8.43
C ILE A 131 10.06 -18.17 8.77
N MET A 132 10.30 -19.27 9.49
CA MET A 132 9.27 -20.24 9.86
C MET A 132 8.13 -19.66 10.71
N SER A 133 8.40 -18.66 11.56
CA SER A 133 7.34 -18.02 12.36
C SER A 133 6.28 -17.36 11.50
N GLY A 134 6.63 -16.78 10.34
CA GLY A 134 5.66 -16.22 9.39
C GLY A 134 4.71 -17.25 8.78
N TYR A 135 5.09 -18.53 8.82
CA TYR A 135 4.26 -19.66 8.37
C TYR A 135 3.65 -20.44 9.53
N GLN A 136 3.77 -19.97 10.78
CA GLN A 136 3.33 -20.70 11.98
C GLN A 136 3.98 -22.09 12.10
N ILE A 137 5.24 -22.20 11.64
CA ILE A 137 6.06 -23.42 11.71
C ILE A 137 7.04 -23.27 12.87
N SER A 138 7.23 -24.35 13.63
CA SER A 138 8.16 -24.40 14.76
C SER A 138 9.31 -25.38 14.48
N LEU A 139 10.53 -24.96 14.83
CA LEU A 139 11.70 -25.83 14.84
C LEU A 139 11.93 -26.34 16.28
N ILE A 140 11.60 -27.61 16.51
CA ILE A 140 11.65 -28.27 17.81
C ILE A 140 13.00 -28.97 17.98
N GLY A 141 13.76 -28.57 19.01
CA GLY A 141 14.99 -29.24 19.41
C GLY A 141 14.79 -30.14 20.61
N THR A 142 15.33 -31.36 20.54
CA THR A 142 15.33 -32.30 21.67
C THR A 142 16.77 -32.67 22.03
N PRO A 143 17.18 -32.54 23.30
CA PRO A 143 18.52 -32.94 23.75
C PRO A 143 18.86 -34.36 23.31
N ASN A 144 20.06 -34.55 22.76
CA ASN A 144 20.59 -35.83 22.29
C ASN A 144 19.77 -36.53 21.17
N LYS A 145 18.75 -35.88 20.59
CA LYS A 145 18.01 -36.41 19.42
C LYS A 145 18.17 -35.55 18.16
N GLY A 146 18.27 -34.23 18.31
CA GLY A 146 18.42 -33.31 17.17
C GLY A 146 17.24 -32.35 17.03
N LEU A 147 16.96 -31.94 15.79
CA LEU A 147 15.99 -30.92 15.41
C LEU A 147 14.93 -31.50 14.47
N LYS A 148 13.68 -31.05 14.60
CA LYS A 148 12.60 -31.37 13.64
C LYS A 148 11.69 -30.17 13.43
N ILE A 149 11.03 -30.11 12.28
CA ILE A 149 10.01 -29.08 12.00
C ILE A 149 8.61 -29.58 12.36
N SER A 150 7.72 -28.68 12.76
CA SER A 150 6.33 -28.96 13.06
C SER A 150 5.45 -27.81 12.62
N GLY A 151 4.39 -28.11 11.87
CA GLY A 151 3.45 -27.14 11.34
C GLY A 151 2.38 -27.83 10.49
N LYS A 152 1.36 -27.07 10.07
CA LYS A 152 0.35 -27.57 9.13
C LYS A 152 0.98 -27.81 7.76
N GLU A 153 0.59 -28.88 7.09
CA GLU A 153 1.13 -29.26 5.78
C GLU A 153 0.99 -28.16 4.72
N SER A 154 -0.13 -27.40 4.72
CA SER A 154 -0.30 -26.25 3.82
C SER A 154 0.76 -25.17 4.04
N GLN A 155 1.15 -24.93 5.29
CA GLN A 155 2.20 -23.96 5.61
C GLN A 155 3.59 -24.48 5.26
N LEU A 156 3.85 -25.77 5.46
CA LEU A 156 5.10 -26.41 5.02
C LEU A 156 5.28 -26.30 3.50
N ARG A 157 4.20 -26.52 2.73
CA ARG A 157 4.21 -26.35 1.28
C ARG A 157 4.51 -24.91 0.87
N LEU A 158 3.90 -23.91 1.51
CA LEU A 158 4.19 -22.51 1.21
C LEU A 158 5.62 -22.11 1.57
N LEU A 159 6.13 -22.55 2.73
CA LEU A 159 7.53 -22.35 3.10
C LEU A 159 8.48 -22.91 2.02
N TYR A 160 8.21 -24.12 1.53
CA TYR A 160 9.01 -24.74 0.47
C TYR A 160 8.91 -23.96 -0.84
N LEU A 161 7.69 -23.61 -1.25
CA LEU A 161 7.42 -22.91 -2.50
C LEU A 161 8.16 -21.57 -2.58
N HIS A 162 8.15 -20.79 -1.49
CA HIS A 162 8.72 -19.45 -1.46
C HIS A 162 10.21 -19.41 -1.18
N HIS A 163 10.73 -20.34 -0.37
CA HIS A 163 12.12 -20.27 0.10
C HIS A 163 13.02 -21.39 -0.40
N THR A 164 12.47 -22.44 -0.99
CA THR A 164 13.23 -23.66 -1.31
C THR A 164 13.19 -24.04 -2.78
N TYR A 165 12.02 -23.98 -3.40
CA TYR A 165 11.78 -24.54 -4.74
C TYR A 165 12.81 -24.09 -5.77
N ASP A 166 13.03 -22.78 -5.89
CA ASP A 166 13.93 -22.20 -6.91
C ASP A 166 15.41 -22.48 -6.67
N TYR A 167 15.78 -22.97 -5.49
CA TYR A 167 17.17 -23.27 -5.16
C TYR A 167 17.53 -24.72 -5.45
N LEU A 168 16.56 -25.62 -5.68
CA LEU A 168 16.81 -27.04 -5.83
C LEU A 168 16.46 -27.52 -7.24
N GLU A 169 17.05 -28.65 -7.61
CA GLU A 169 16.65 -29.38 -8.81
C GLU A 169 15.24 -29.93 -8.61
N GLN A 170 14.41 -29.81 -9.64
CA GLN A 170 13.00 -30.20 -9.61
C GLN A 170 12.74 -31.25 -10.68
N PRO A 171 11.82 -32.19 -10.42
CA PRO A 171 11.45 -33.17 -11.42
C PRO A 171 10.80 -32.50 -12.62
N THR A 172 11.05 -33.05 -13.81
CA THR A 172 10.40 -32.61 -15.05
C THR A 172 8.98 -33.16 -15.12
N LEU A 173 8.03 -32.30 -15.50
CA LEU A 173 6.69 -32.73 -15.87
C LEU A 173 6.72 -33.39 -17.26
N SER A 174 5.76 -34.26 -17.56
CA SER A 174 5.60 -34.81 -18.91
C SER A 174 5.16 -33.73 -19.89
N ASP A 175 5.47 -33.92 -21.18
CA ASP A 175 5.09 -32.99 -22.23
C ASP A 175 3.56 -32.85 -22.33
N GLU A 176 2.81 -33.94 -22.13
CA GLU A 176 1.35 -33.92 -22.12
C GLU A 176 0.78 -33.05 -20.99
N LEU A 177 1.36 -33.16 -19.78
CA LEU A 177 0.92 -32.34 -18.64
C LEU A 177 1.33 -30.88 -18.83
N LEU A 178 2.51 -30.61 -19.39
CA LEU A 178 2.93 -29.25 -19.73
C LEU A 178 1.99 -28.61 -20.73
N GLN A 179 1.60 -29.34 -21.78
CA GLN A 179 0.62 -28.88 -22.75
C GLN A 179 -0.71 -28.55 -22.07
N ARG A 180 -1.20 -29.42 -21.17
CA ARG A 180 -2.44 -29.17 -20.42
C ARG A 180 -2.34 -27.93 -19.53
N ILE A 181 -1.21 -27.73 -18.86
CA ILE A 181 -0.96 -26.54 -18.04
C ILE A 181 -0.95 -25.29 -18.91
N ASP A 182 -0.36 -25.34 -20.10
CA ASP A 182 -0.32 -24.20 -21.02
C ASP A 182 -1.70 -23.89 -21.62
N GLU A 183 -2.55 -24.91 -21.85
CA GLU A 183 -3.98 -24.72 -22.21
C GLU A 183 -4.76 -24.01 -21.10
N ILE A 184 -4.56 -24.42 -19.84
CA ILE A 184 -5.13 -23.74 -18.68
C ILE A 184 -4.59 -22.32 -18.59
N ALA A 185 -3.29 -22.12 -18.82
CA ALA A 185 -2.65 -20.82 -18.77
C ALA A 185 -3.30 -19.83 -19.75
N LEU A 186 -3.53 -20.28 -20.98
CA LEU A 186 -4.18 -19.50 -22.02
C LEU A 186 -5.65 -19.22 -21.68
N SER A 187 -6.40 -20.26 -21.28
CA SER A 187 -7.81 -20.16 -20.91
C SER A 187 -8.04 -19.20 -19.73
N LYS A 188 -7.15 -19.24 -18.73
CA LYS A 188 -7.23 -18.42 -17.52
C LYS A 188 -6.47 -17.10 -17.59
N LYS A 189 -5.87 -16.79 -18.76
CA LYS A 189 -5.08 -15.58 -19.01
C LYS A 189 -3.98 -15.36 -17.97
N LEU A 190 -3.27 -16.43 -17.62
CA LEU A 190 -2.20 -16.38 -16.61
C LEU A 190 -1.02 -15.56 -17.14
N ASP A 191 -0.47 -14.69 -16.29
CA ASP A 191 0.84 -14.12 -16.56
C ASP A 191 1.94 -15.18 -16.35
N PHE A 192 3.14 -14.91 -16.84
CA PHE A 192 4.23 -15.87 -16.81
C PHE A 192 4.67 -16.26 -15.38
N ARG A 193 4.47 -15.36 -14.39
CA ARG A 193 4.78 -15.60 -12.97
C ARG A 193 3.77 -16.54 -12.35
N THR A 194 2.50 -16.31 -12.62
CA THR A 194 1.39 -17.14 -12.14
C THR A 194 1.44 -18.52 -12.76
N LEU A 195 1.76 -18.61 -14.06
CA LEU A 195 2.02 -19.88 -14.72
C LEU A 195 3.21 -20.62 -14.08
N GLY A 196 4.30 -19.90 -13.80
CA GLY A 196 5.43 -20.43 -13.05
C GLY A 196 4.99 -20.98 -11.70
N LEU A 197 4.29 -20.18 -10.90
CA LEU A 197 3.77 -20.57 -9.59
C LEU A 197 2.85 -21.80 -9.65
N LEU A 198 1.98 -21.89 -10.67
CA LEU A 198 1.13 -23.05 -10.92
C LEU A 198 1.97 -24.30 -11.17
N LYS A 199 2.95 -24.24 -12.09
CA LYS A 199 3.86 -25.36 -12.38
C LYS A 199 4.57 -25.84 -11.10
N LYS A 200 5.10 -24.90 -10.31
CA LYS A 200 5.76 -25.19 -9.02
C LYS A 200 4.81 -25.86 -8.02
N THR A 201 3.58 -25.36 -7.92
CA THR A 201 2.57 -25.86 -6.99
C THR A 201 2.10 -27.27 -7.37
N ILE A 202 1.94 -27.55 -8.67
CA ILE A 202 1.63 -28.89 -9.18
C ILE A 202 2.74 -29.87 -8.80
N ILE A 203 4.00 -29.56 -9.13
CA ILE A 203 5.16 -30.41 -8.83
C ILE A 203 5.25 -30.70 -7.33
N LEU A 204 5.16 -29.66 -6.50
CA LEU A 204 5.22 -29.80 -5.06
C LEU A 204 4.06 -30.66 -4.53
N THR A 205 2.84 -30.44 -5.01
CA THR A 205 1.66 -31.20 -4.58
C THR A 205 1.81 -32.68 -4.90
N ILE A 206 2.27 -33.03 -6.11
CA ILE A 206 2.59 -34.41 -6.51
C ILE A 206 3.59 -35.03 -5.53
N GLN A 207 4.73 -34.37 -5.30
CA GLN A 207 5.79 -34.87 -4.42
C GLN A 207 5.30 -35.10 -2.99
N ARG A 208 4.48 -34.18 -2.46
CA ARG A 208 3.95 -34.30 -1.09
C ARG A 208 2.94 -35.43 -0.97
N ILE A 209 2.05 -35.62 -1.94
CA ILE A 209 1.10 -36.74 -1.94
C ILE A 209 1.86 -38.07 -2.03
N GLN A 210 2.86 -38.18 -2.92
CA GLN A 210 3.69 -39.39 -3.03
C GLN A 210 4.46 -39.71 -1.75
N ALA A 211 4.86 -38.69 -0.98
CA ALA A 211 5.48 -38.84 0.33
C ALA A 211 4.47 -39.16 1.46
N GLY A 212 3.19 -39.36 1.16
CA GLY A 212 2.14 -39.60 2.14
C GLY A 212 1.78 -38.37 2.98
N LYS A 213 2.06 -37.17 2.47
CA LYS A 213 1.86 -35.87 3.14
C LYS A 213 0.71 -35.08 2.49
N SER A 214 -0.43 -35.73 2.31
CA SER A 214 -1.67 -35.09 1.85
C SER A 214 -2.20 -34.07 2.86
N LEU A 215 -2.95 -33.08 2.38
CA LEU A 215 -3.63 -32.13 3.24
C LEU A 215 -4.77 -32.81 4.02
N THR A 216 -4.81 -32.57 5.33
CA THR A 216 -5.83 -33.11 6.24
C THR A 216 -6.85 -32.06 6.69
N GLN A 217 -6.60 -30.79 6.40
CA GLN A 217 -7.44 -29.66 6.76
C GLN A 217 -7.50 -28.67 5.58
N ALA A 218 -8.66 -28.04 5.39
CA ALA A 218 -8.79 -26.94 4.45
C ALA A 218 -7.91 -25.76 4.87
N VAL A 219 -7.48 -24.96 3.89
CA VAL A 219 -6.84 -23.68 4.15
C VAL A 219 -7.92 -22.72 4.65
N PRO A 220 -7.83 -22.17 5.87
CA PRO A 220 -8.87 -21.30 6.42
C PRO A 220 -9.14 -20.08 5.53
N TYR A 221 -10.41 -19.72 5.35
CA TYR A 221 -10.92 -18.58 4.57
C TYR A 221 -10.58 -18.59 3.07
N TYR A 222 -9.89 -19.61 2.58
CA TYR A 222 -9.60 -19.74 1.15
C TYR A 222 -10.83 -20.22 0.40
N VAL A 223 -11.18 -19.49 -0.67
CA VAL A 223 -12.21 -19.87 -1.62
C VAL A 223 -11.58 -20.14 -2.98
N ASN A 224 -11.83 -21.34 -3.53
CA ASN A 224 -11.43 -21.71 -4.88
C ASN A 224 -12.54 -21.38 -5.87
N TYR A 225 -12.43 -20.23 -6.54
CA TYR A 225 -13.41 -19.73 -7.51
C TYR A 225 -13.43 -20.50 -8.83
N PHE A 226 -12.48 -21.42 -9.04
CA PHE A 226 -12.42 -22.30 -10.21
C PHE A 226 -12.76 -23.75 -9.87
N ALA A 227 -13.39 -24.02 -8.72
CA ALA A 227 -13.67 -25.38 -8.26
C ALA A 227 -14.48 -26.23 -9.27
N ASP A 228 -15.36 -25.60 -10.05
CA ASP A 228 -16.24 -26.25 -11.03
C ASP A 228 -15.77 -26.08 -12.49
N ASP A 229 -14.50 -25.73 -12.70
CA ASP A 229 -13.96 -25.50 -14.04
C ASP A 229 -13.61 -26.82 -14.76
N GLN A 230 -14.15 -27.01 -15.96
CA GLN A 230 -13.98 -28.24 -16.74
C GLN A 230 -12.50 -28.57 -17.03
N LEU A 231 -11.65 -27.58 -17.34
CA LEU A 231 -10.23 -27.85 -17.62
C LEU A 231 -9.48 -28.30 -16.36
N LEU A 232 -9.93 -27.85 -15.18
CA LEU A 232 -9.35 -28.28 -13.91
C LEU A 232 -9.85 -29.67 -13.51
N GLU A 233 -11.10 -30.03 -13.82
CA GLU A 233 -11.57 -31.41 -13.67
C GLU A 233 -10.76 -32.37 -14.55
N GLU A 234 -10.48 -32.00 -15.81
CA GLU A 234 -9.58 -32.76 -16.69
C GLU A 234 -8.18 -32.87 -16.09
N LEU A 235 -7.60 -31.77 -15.59
CA LEU A 235 -6.30 -31.77 -14.91
C LEU A 235 -6.29 -32.71 -13.70
N PHE A 236 -7.35 -32.71 -12.89
CA PHE A 236 -7.48 -33.60 -11.73
C PHE A 236 -7.39 -35.06 -12.17
N VAL A 237 -8.13 -35.44 -13.21
CA VAL A 237 -8.12 -36.81 -13.76
C VAL A 237 -6.73 -37.18 -14.28
N ASN A 238 -6.11 -36.31 -15.11
CA ASN A 238 -4.76 -36.51 -15.62
C ASN A 238 -3.73 -36.72 -14.50
N LEU A 239 -3.74 -35.87 -13.47
CA LEU A 239 -2.82 -36.01 -12.34
C LEU A 239 -3.05 -37.31 -11.57
N ALA A 240 -4.30 -37.73 -11.39
CA ALA A 240 -4.64 -38.96 -10.71
C ALA A 240 -4.17 -40.20 -11.51
N THR A 241 -4.35 -40.21 -12.83
CA THR A 241 -3.98 -41.33 -13.69
C THR A 241 -2.48 -41.39 -13.97
N ASP A 242 -1.91 -40.30 -14.43
CA ASP A 242 -0.55 -40.27 -15.01
C ASP A 242 0.51 -40.45 -13.92
N TYR A 243 0.21 -39.99 -12.70
CA TYR A 243 1.09 -40.12 -11.53
C TYR A 243 0.60 -41.17 -10.52
N SER A 244 -0.49 -41.89 -10.81
CA SER A 244 -1.10 -42.90 -9.92
C SER A 244 -1.36 -42.37 -8.50
N LEU A 245 -1.93 -41.16 -8.41
CA LEU A 245 -2.15 -40.44 -7.14
C LEU A 245 -3.58 -40.61 -6.62
N THR A 246 -3.71 -40.65 -5.30
CA THR A 246 -5.00 -40.41 -4.63
C THR A 246 -5.05 -38.95 -4.18
N ILE A 247 -5.65 -38.09 -5.01
CA ILE A 247 -5.71 -36.65 -4.78
C ILE A 247 -6.99 -36.32 -4.00
N SER A 248 -6.82 -35.73 -2.81
CA SER A 248 -7.95 -35.23 -2.04
C SER A 248 -8.46 -33.90 -2.62
N LYS A 249 -9.74 -33.55 -2.38
CA LYS A 249 -10.28 -32.24 -2.74
C LYS A 249 -9.46 -31.09 -2.12
N LEU A 250 -8.96 -31.28 -0.90
CA LEU A 250 -8.11 -30.30 -0.20
C LEU A 250 -6.77 -30.09 -0.93
N ASP A 251 -6.11 -31.17 -1.35
CA ASP A 251 -4.87 -31.10 -2.13
C ASP A 251 -5.11 -30.44 -3.48
N PHE A 252 -6.23 -30.75 -4.15
CA PHE A 252 -6.56 -30.15 -5.43
C PHE A 252 -6.90 -28.66 -5.30
N ASP A 253 -7.67 -28.26 -4.28
CA ASP A 253 -7.97 -26.85 -4.04
C ASP A 253 -6.70 -26.05 -3.75
N PHE A 254 -5.74 -26.63 -2.99
CA PHE A 254 -4.42 -26.03 -2.82
C PHE A 254 -3.68 -25.93 -4.16
N LEU A 255 -3.67 -26.98 -4.98
CA LEU A 255 -3.03 -26.96 -6.30
C LEU A 255 -3.55 -25.81 -7.18
N CYS A 256 -4.84 -25.49 -7.08
CA CYS A 256 -5.51 -24.42 -7.83
C CYS A 256 -5.30 -23.01 -7.25
N PHE A 257 -4.67 -22.84 -6.08
CA PHE A 257 -4.54 -21.51 -5.47
C PHE A 257 -3.90 -20.45 -6.40
N PRO A 258 -2.90 -20.77 -7.26
CA PRO A 258 -2.30 -19.78 -8.16
C PRO A 258 -3.28 -19.19 -9.17
N LEU A 259 -4.40 -19.88 -9.45
CA LEU A 259 -5.46 -19.36 -10.31
C LEU A 259 -6.36 -18.33 -9.58
N ASN A 260 -6.33 -18.34 -8.26
CA ASN A 260 -7.25 -17.62 -7.37
C ASN A 260 -6.59 -16.43 -6.66
N ILE A 261 -5.47 -15.91 -7.19
CA ILE A 261 -4.72 -14.80 -6.58
C ILE A 261 -4.69 -13.53 -7.42
N PHE A 262 -5.30 -13.52 -8.61
CA PHE A 262 -5.33 -12.34 -9.47
C PHE A 262 -6.64 -12.27 -10.25
N ASN A 263 -7.08 -11.05 -10.58
CA ASN A 263 -8.28 -10.85 -11.37
C ASN A 263 -7.98 -11.05 -12.87
N ASN A 264 -8.52 -12.12 -13.44
CA ASN A 264 -8.47 -12.41 -14.88
C ASN A 264 -9.75 -12.02 -15.63
N ASN A 265 -10.71 -11.36 -14.95
CA ASN A 265 -12.05 -11.04 -15.43
C ASN A 265 -12.84 -12.29 -15.90
N LEU A 266 -12.53 -13.47 -15.36
CA LEU A 266 -13.26 -14.72 -15.64
C LEU A 266 -14.15 -15.13 -14.46
N VAL A 267 -13.74 -14.77 -13.24
CA VAL A 267 -14.56 -14.96 -12.04
C VAL A 267 -15.55 -13.80 -11.96
N SER A 268 -16.85 -14.12 -11.84
CA SER A 268 -17.86 -13.09 -11.59
C SER A 268 -17.60 -12.39 -10.27
N GLU A 269 -17.69 -11.06 -10.25
CA GLU A 269 -17.51 -10.27 -9.02
C GLU A 269 -18.55 -10.63 -7.94
N ASP A 270 -19.70 -11.19 -8.32
CA ASP A 270 -20.71 -11.67 -7.38
C ASP A 270 -20.23 -12.88 -6.55
N GLN A 271 -19.20 -13.61 -7.00
CA GLN A 271 -18.59 -14.67 -6.21
C GLN A 271 -17.88 -14.13 -4.96
N ALA A 272 -17.52 -12.84 -4.93
CA ALA A 272 -17.00 -12.18 -3.75
C ALA A 272 -18.09 -11.96 -2.67
N ASP A 273 -19.38 -12.07 -3.03
CA ASP A 273 -20.48 -12.10 -2.06
C ASP A 273 -20.60 -13.49 -1.43
N ASN A 274 -19.57 -13.85 -0.65
CA ASN A 274 -19.53 -15.07 0.14
C ASN A 274 -19.20 -14.75 1.61
N ALA A 275 -19.39 -15.74 2.48
CA ALA A 275 -19.28 -15.55 3.93
C ALA A 275 -17.84 -15.18 4.34
N GLU A 276 -16.84 -15.82 3.75
CA GLU A 276 -15.42 -15.64 4.04
C GLU A 276 -14.98 -14.21 3.74
N VAL A 277 -15.31 -13.72 2.54
CA VAL A 277 -14.96 -12.36 2.08
C VAL A 277 -15.70 -11.31 2.89
N LYS A 278 -17.00 -11.49 3.17
CA LYS A 278 -17.79 -10.54 3.96
C LYS A 278 -17.32 -10.42 5.41
N ILE A 279 -16.98 -11.53 6.05
CA ILE A 279 -16.45 -11.52 7.43
C ILE A 279 -15.13 -10.72 7.48
N LEU A 280 -14.24 -10.92 6.52
CA LEU A 280 -12.96 -10.21 6.45
C LEU A 280 -13.14 -8.72 6.13
N PHE A 281 -14.06 -8.38 5.23
CA PHE A 281 -14.37 -6.98 4.92
C PHE A 281 -14.94 -6.25 6.13
N ASN A 282 -15.92 -6.84 6.81
CA ASN A 282 -16.53 -6.25 7.99
C ASN A 282 -15.52 -6.09 9.12
N TYR A 283 -14.68 -7.10 9.38
CA TYR A 283 -13.62 -7.00 10.38
C TYR A 283 -12.63 -5.86 10.05
N MET A 284 -12.21 -5.75 8.79
CA MET A 284 -11.35 -4.65 8.33
C MET A 284 -12.01 -3.29 8.57
N MET A 285 -13.30 -3.14 8.22
CA MET A 285 -14.03 -1.89 8.43
C MET A 285 -14.24 -1.58 9.92
N ASP A 286 -14.50 -2.57 10.75
CA ASP A 286 -14.64 -2.39 12.21
C ASP A 286 -13.35 -1.86 12.81
N GLN A 287 -12.19 -2.42 12.44
CA GLN A 287 -10.88 -1.92 12.90
C GLN A 287 -10.60 -0.50 12.40
N ILE A 288 -10.99 -0.16 11.18
CA ILE A 288 -10.86 1.20 10.65
C ILE A 288 -11.75 2.17 11.43
N ASN A 289 -13.02 1.83 11.69
CA ASN A 289 -13.95 2.68 12.41
C ASN A 289 -13.60 2.84 13.91
N GLU A 290 -12.92 1.84 14.49
CA GLU A 290 -12.37 1.93 15.85
C GLU A 290 -11.15 2.85 15.94
N ALA A 291 -10.36 2.93 14.86
CA ALA A 291 -9.14 3.73 14.78
C ALA A 291 -9.41 5.17 14.34
N VAL A 292 -10.31 5.40 13.38
CA VAL A 292 -10.61 6.72 12.83
C VAL A 292 -12.11 6.95 12.67
N ILE A 293 -12.57 8.13 13.09
CA ILE A 293 -13.93 8.61 12.82
C ILE A 293 -14.04 9.03 11.35
N ILE A 294 -14.72 8.20 10.57
CA ILE A 294 -15.05 8.43 9.16
C ILE A 294 -16.49 8.02 8.88
N ASN A 295 -17.10 8.67 7.90
CA ASN A 295 -18.38 8.27 7.36
C ASN A 295 -18.16 7.71 5.94
N LEU A 296 -18.33 6.41 5.77
CA LEU A 296 -18.23 5.75 4.46
C LEU A 296 -19.48 4.91 4.19
N ASP A 297 -19.99 4.99 2.97
CA ASP A 297 -20.97 4.02 2.48
C ASP A 297 -20.27 2.66 2.27
N GLN A 298 -20.29 1.83 3.33
CA GLN A 298 -19.59 0.55 3.36
C GLN A 298 -20.15 -0.44 2.34
N GLU A 299 -21.45 -0.39 2.04
CA GLU A 299 -22.06 -1.25 1.03
C GLU A 299 -21.54 -0.86 -0.35
N ARG A 300 -21.56 0.44 -0.69
CA ARG A 300 -21.00 0.91 -1.96
C ARG A 300 -19.50 0.66 -2.07
N LEU A 301 -18.74 0.86 -0.99
CA LEU A 301 -17.32 0.52 -0.95
C LEU A 301 -17.11 -0.98 -1.21
N PHE A 302 -17.86 -1.85 -0.54
CA PHE A 302 -17.81 -3.29 -0.77
C PHE A 302 -18.11 -3.63 -2.24
N GLN A 303 -19.19 -3.10 -2.80
CA GLN A 303 -19.56 -3.34 -4.20
C GLN A 303 -18.46 -2.92 -5.17
N ASN A 304 -17.77 -1.81 -4.90
CA ASN A 304 -16.67 -1.35 -5.74
C ASN A 304 -15.41 -2.22 -5.60
N ILE A 305 -15.07 -2.66 -4.39
CA ILE A 305 -13.79 -3.33 -4.10
C ILE A 305 -13.85 -4.86 -4.20
N ARG A 306 -15.04 -5.47 -4.07
CA ARG A 306 -15.25 -6.92 -3.87
C ARG A 306 -14.48 -7.80 -4.85
N ALA A 307 -14.46 -7.42 -6.13
CA ALA A 307 -13.80 -8.17 -7.20
C ALA A 307 -12.29 -8.31 -6.97
N HIS A 308 -11.64 -7.28 -6.46
CA HIS A 308 -10.23 -7.35 -6.11
C HIS A 308 -10.01 -7.88 -4.71
N PHE A 309 -10.86 -7.48 -3.76
CA PHE A 309 -10.76 -7.87 -2.37
C PHE A 309 -10.73 -9.40 -2.22
N MET A 310 -11.57 -10.13 -2.97
CA MET A 310 -11.56 -11.59 -2.95
C MET A 310 -10.21 -12.22 -3.35
N PHE A 311 -9.51 -11.63 -4.31
CA PHE A 311 -8.19 -12.10 -4.73
C PHE A 311 -7.07 -11.63 -3.79
N LEU A 312 -7.20 -10.42 -3.23
CA LEU A 312 -6.29 -9.87 -2.22
C LEU A 312 -6.26 -10.76 -0.98
N ILE A 313 -7.43 -11.18 -0.48
CA ILE A 313 -7.52 -12.12 0.64
C ILE A 313 -6.75 -13.41 0.34
N ASN A 314 -6.93 -13.98 -0.85
CA ASN A 314 -6.19 -15.17 -1.24
C ASN A 314 -4.68 -14.92 -1.31
N ARG A 315 -4.23 -13.76 -1.79
CA ARG A 315 -2.81 -13.39 -1.78
C ARG A 315 -2.23 -13.31 -0.37
N ILE A 316 -2.96 -12.74 0.59
CA ILE A 316 -2.55 -12.71 2.01
C ILE A 316 -2.49 -14.14 2.57
N ILE A 317 -3.53 -14.95 2.36
CA ILE A 317 -3.60 -16.34 2.86
C ILE A 317 -2.41 -17.17 2.39
N PHE A 318 -2.09 -17.09 1.09
CA PHE A 318 -1.01 -17.83 0.47
C PHE A 318 0.34 -17.10 0.51
N GLN A 319 0.41 -15.90 1.08
CA GLN A 319 1.62 -15.07 1.19
C GLN A 319 2.30 -14.81 -0.16
N VAL A 320 1.50 -14.58 -1.20
CA VAL A 320 2.03 -14.27 -2.54
C VAL A 320 2.35 -12.78 -2.62
N GLU A 321 3.61 -12.45 -2.83
CA GLU A 321 4.06 -11.06 -3.00
C GLU A 321 3.64 -10.51 -4.37
N THR A 322 2.94 -9.39 -4.35
CA THR A 322 2.69 -8.53 -5.52
C THR A 322 3.67 -7.36 -5.52
N TYR A 323 3.60 -6.54 -6.56
CA TYR A 323 4.47 -5.37 -6.69
C TYR A 323 3.60 -4.14 -6.70
N ASP A 324 3.99 -3.16 -5.89
CA ASP A 324 3.39 -1.85 -5.92
C ASP A 324 3.72 -1.17 -7.26
N ILE A 325 2.68 -0.76 -7.98
CA ILE A 325 2.76 -0.02 -9.24
C ILE A 325 2.65 1.49 -9.02
N PHE A 326 2.40 1.92 -7.78
CA PHE A 326 2.17 3.31 -7.42
C PHE A 326 3.46 3.94 -6.89
N ARG A 327 3.66 5.21 -7.24
CA ARG A 327 4.83 5.99 -6.82
C ARG A 327 4.61 6.58 -5.43
N GLU A 328 5.70 6.88 -4.73
CA GLU A 328 5.70 7.63 -3.46
C GLU A 328 4.88 8.93 -3.52
N GLU A 329 4.81 9.57 -4.69
CA GLU A 329 3.99 10.75 -4.96
C GLU A 329 2.48 10.51 -4.70
N PHE A 330 1.97 9.31 -4.96
CA PHE A 330 0.57 8.96 -4.68
C PHE A 330 0.34 8.88 -3.16
N LYS A 331 1.28 8.28 -2.42
CA LYS A 331 1.22 8.15 -0.96
C LYS A 331 1.17 9.51 -0.28
N GLN A 332 2.04 10.44 -0.70
CA GLN A 332 2.09 11.79 -0.12
C GLN A 332 0.83 12.63 -0.39
N LYS A 333 0.19 12.41 -1.54
CA LYS A 333 -0.98 13.19 -1.95
C LYS A 333 -2.29 12.67 -1.34
N HIS A 334 -2.35 11.38 -1.04
CA HIS A 334 -3.53 10.66 -0.55
C HIS A 334 -3.20 9.98 0.77
N ALA A 335 -2.57 10.74 1.68
CA ALA A 335 -1.95 10.21 2.88
C ALA A 335 -3.01 9.61 3.83
N PHE A 336 -4.18 10.22 3.93
CA PHE A 336 -5.26 9.70 4.74
C PHE A 336 -5.82 8.38 4.18
N ALA A 337 -6.08 8.30 2.87
CA ALA A 337 -6.53 7.06 2.24
C ALA A 337 -5.47 5.94 2.35
N HIS A 338 -4.19 6.31 2.33
CA HIS A 338 -3.07 5.40 2.57
C HIS A 338 -3.10 4.83 4.00
N GLU A 339 -3.35 5.69 4.99
CA GLU A 339 -3.49 5.26 6.38
C GLU A 339 -4.65 4.27 6.56
N LEU A 340 -5.84 4.57 6.00
CA LEU A 340 -7.00 3.66 6.07
C LEU A 340 -6.66 2.29 5.48
N ALA A 341 -5.88 2.28 4.39
CA ALA A 341 -5.38 1.05 3.79
C ALA A 341 -4.36 0.31 4.66
N GLU A 342 -3.47 1.02 5.34
CA GLU A 342 -2.48 0.44 6.25
C GLU A 342 -3.13 -0.22 7.47
N ILE A 343 -4.09 0.48 8.10
CA ILE A 343 -4.93 -0.06 9.17
C ILE A 343 -5.67 -1.30 8.66
N GLY A 344 -6.29 -1.19 7.48
CA GLY A 344 -7.06 -2.29 6.89
C GLY A 344 -6.23 -3.54 6.58
N ILE A 345 -5.06 -3.39 5.94
CA ILE A 345 -4.17 -4.53 5.67
C ILE A 345 -3.65 -5.14 6.97
N SER A 346 -3.29 -4.32 7.95
CA SER A 346 -2.80 -4.81 9.25
C SER A 346 -3.87 -5.62 9.97
N ALA A 347 -5.12 -5.13 9.99
CA ALA A 347 -6.26 -5.86 10.53
C ALA A 347 -6.45 -7.23 9.85
N LEU A 348 -6.38 -7.29 8.53
CA LEU A 348 -6.49 -8.55 7.78
C LEU A 348 -5.33 -9.50 8.07
N ALA A 349 -4.11 -8.98 8.13
CA ALA A 349 -2.91 -9.75 8.44
C ALA A 349 -3.00 -10.38 9.84
N ASP A 350 -3.45 -9.62 10.83
CA ASP A 350 -3.62 -10.10 12.21
C ASP A 350 -4.74 -11.13 12.32
N PHE A 351 -5.89 -10.86 11.70
CA PHE A 351 -7.03 -11.79 11.69
C PHE A 351 -6.65 -13.14 11.05
N LEU A 352 -5.95 -13.11 9.92
CA LEU A 352 -5.49 -14.29 9.19
C LEU A 352 -4.21 -14.90 9.79
N LYS A 353 -3.56 -14.21 10.74
CA LYS A 353 -2.27 -14.54 11.35
C LYS A 353 -1.18 -14.74 10.30
N LYS A 354 -1.05 -13.76 9.40
CA LYS A 354 -0.11 -13.71 8.29
C LYS A 354 0.78 -12.47 8.39
N PRO A 355 1.96 -12.47 7.74
CA PRO A 355 2.75 -11.26 7.60
C PRO A 355 1.99 -10.18 6.83
N ASN A 356 2.20 -8.92 7.18
CA ASN A 356 1.65 -7.77 6.46
C ASN A 356 2.21 -7.72 5.02
N GLN A 357 1.33 -7.54 4.04
CA GLN A 357 1.68 -7.45 2.62
C GLN A 357 1.59 -6.00 2.12
N GLN A 358 2.69 -5.27 2.24
CA GLN A 358 2.82 -3.86 1.84
C GLN A 358 2.42 -3.57 0.38
N ALA A 359 2.57 -4.55 -0.52
CA ALA A 359 2.20 -4.38 -1.93
C ALA A 359 0.69 -4.21 -2.18
N GLU A 360 -0.16 -4.60 -1.22
CA GLU A 360 -1.62 -4.49 -1.34
C GLU A 360 -2.15 -3.12 -0.87
N LEU A 361 -1.34 -2.39 -0.11
CA LEU A 361 -1.72 -1.14 0.54
C LEU A 361 -2.13 -0.09 -0.50
N SER A 362 -1.29 0.16 -1.51
CA SER A 362 -1.56 1.20 -2.51
C SER A 362 -2.82 0.93 -3.33
N TYR A 363 -3.22 -0.32 -3.49
CA TYR A 363 -4.49 -0.66 -4.13
C TYR A 363 -5.68 -0.31 -3.22
N LEU A 364 -5.68 -0.76 -1.97
CA LEU A 364 -6.75 -0.41 -1.02
C LEU A 364 -6.88 1.11 -0.87
N ALA A 365 -5.75 1.83 -0.85
CA ALA A 365 -5.72 3.29 -0.74
C ALA A 365 -6.51 3.96 -1.87
N ILE A 366 -6.51 3.41 -3.09
CA ILE A 366 -7.31 3.93 -4.20
C ILE A 366 -8.82 3.76 -3.95
N TYR A 367 -9.23 2.63 -3.40
CA TYR A 367 -10.64 2.39 -3.12
C TYR A 367 -11.16 3.26 -1.98
N PHE A 368 -10.35 3.45 -0.94
CA PHE A 368 -10.66 4.42 0.10
C PHE A 368 -10.70 5.84 -0.46
N GLU A 369 -9.73 6.24 -1.30
CA GLU A 369 -9.73 7.55 -1.95
C GLU A 369 -10.98 7.78 -2.82
N LEU A 370 -11.41 6.76 -3.56
CA LEU A 370 -12.64 6.82 -4.36
C LEU A 370 -13.89 6.90 -3.47
N ALA A 371 -13.92 6.16 -2.36
CA ALA A 371 -15.03 6.17 -1.42
C ALA A 371 -15.16 7.52 -0.69
N LEU A 372 -14.04 8.08 -0.24
CA LEU A 372 -13.97 9.40 0.41
C LEU A 372 -14.45 10.53 -0.52
N LYS A 373 -14.28 10.38 -1.85
CA LYS A 373 -14.71 11.36 -2.85
C LYS A 373 -16.14 11.17 -3.37
N SER A 374 -16.79 10.07 -3.01
CA SER A 374 -17.96 9.54 -3.73
C SER A 374 -19.28 10.31 -3.52
N ASP A 375 -19.29 11.33 -2.65
CA ASP A 375 -20.46 12.18 -2.37
C ASP A 375 -20.41 13.57 -3.03
N ALA A 376 -19.27 13.97 -3.60
CA ALA A 376 -19.20 15.21 -4.35
C ALA A 376 -19.64 15.00 -5.80
N GLN A 377 -20.91 15.33 -6.12
CA GLN A 377 -21.15 15.86 -7.47
C GLN A 377 -20.10 16.96 -7.68
N PRO A 378 -19.29 16.94 -8.75
CA PRO A 378 -18.24 17.93 -8.92
C PRO A 378 -18.90 19.31 -8.98
N LYS A 379 -18.82 20.07 -7.87
CA LYS A 379 -19.36 21.42 -7.79
C LYS A 379 -18.72 22.21 -8.94
N MET A 380 -19.54 22.68 -9.87
CA MET A 380 -19.05 23.55 -10.94
C MET A 380 -18.44 24.80 -10.32
N LYS A 381 -17.14 24.98 -10.49
CA LYS A 381 -16.42 26.16 -9.97
C LYS A 381 -16.72 27.34 -10.89
N GLU A 382 -17.45 28.35 -10.41
CA GLU A 382 -17.65 29.57 -11.18
C GLU A 382 -16.39 30.44 -11.12
N ILE A 383 -15.86 30.85 -12.27
CA ILE A 383 -14.71 31.77 -12.36
C ILE A 383 -15.10 33.01 -13.16
N ALA A 384 -14.53 34.16 -12.80
CA ALA A 384 -14.68 35.40 -13.56
C ALA A 384 -13.45 35.65 -14.44
N VAL A 385 -13.68 36.13 -15.66
CA VAL A 385 -12.64 36.60 -16.58
C VAL A 385 -12.89 38.07 -16.86
N VAL A 386 -11.94 38.93 -16.50
CA VAL A 386 -11.96 40.37 -16.79
C VAL A 386 -10.96 40.69 -17.90
N CYS A 387 -11.42 41.23 -19.03
CA CYS A 387 -10.52 41.62 -20.11
C CYS A 387 -10.99 42.87 -20.86
N ASN A 388 -10.06 43.64 -21.43
CA ASN A 388 -10.34 44.86 -22.22
C ASN A 388 -10.73 44.53 -23.69
N THR A 389 -10.53 43.29 -24.13
CA THR A 389 -10.59 42.91 -25.54
C THR A 389 -11.97 42.45 -26.04
N GLY A 390 -12.28 42.68 -27.32
CA GLY A 390 -13.56 42.34 -27.96
C GLY A 390 -13.94 40.85 -27.96
N LYS A 391 -15.19 40.55 -28.35
CA LYS A 391 -15.86 39.23 -28.24
C LYS A 391 -15.01 38.02 -28.71
N GLY A 392 -14.16 38.18 -29.72
CA GLY A 392 -13.32 37.11 -30.26
C GLY A 392 -12.17 36.69 -29.31
N THR A 393 -11.48 37.65 -28.70
CA THR A 393 -10.39 37.39 -27.76
C THR A 393 -10.91 36.85 -26.44
N ALA A 394 -12.05 37.34 -25.98
CA ALA A 394 -12.77 36.80 -24.83
C ALA A 394 -13.15 35.32 -25.01
N LEU A 395 -13.61 34.95 -26.21
CA LEU A 395 -13.94 33.57 -26.55
C LEU A 395 -12.68 32.68 -26.58
N MET A 396 -11.56 33.20 -27.08
CA MET A 396 -10.27 32.50 -27.07
C MET A 396 -9.76 32.24 -25.65
N ILE A 397 -9.77 33.26 -24.77
CA ILE A 397 -9.40 33.11 -23.35
C ILE A 397 -10.30 32.09 -22.67
N LYS A 398 -11.62 32.17 -22.88
CA LYS A 398 -12.59 31.23 -22.33
C LYS A 398 -12.33 29.79 -22.78
N ARG A 399 -11.99 29.59 -24.06
CA ARG A 399 -11.63 28.26 -24.60
C ARG A 399 -10.34 27.74 -23.99
N GLN A 400 -9.30 28.56 -23.91
CA GLN A 400 -8.02 28.12 -23.35
C GLN A 400 -8.12 27.77 -21.87
N LEU A 401 -8.86 28.56 -21.09
CA LEU A 401 -9.16 28.24 -19.69
C LEU A 401 -9.99 26.97 -19.57
N ALA A 402 -11.00 26.75 -20.42
CA ALA A 402 -11.77 25.50 -20.40
C ALA A 402 -10.91 24.26 -20.73
N THR A 403 -9.98 24.38 -21.67
CA THR A 403 -9.04 23.30 -22.02
C THR A 403 -8.12 22.94 -20.86
N VAL A 404 -7.55 23.95 -20.19
CA VAL A 404 -6.53 23.74 -19.16
C VAL A 404 -7.13 23.40 -17.78
N LEU A 405 -8.25 24.01 -17.42
CA LEU A 405 -8.85 23.89 -16.08
C LEU A 405 -9.87 22.74 -15.98
N GLY A 406 -10.27 22.15 -17.11
CA GLY A 406 -11.14 20.97 -17.19
C GLY A 406 -12.64 21.28 -17.29
N PRO A 407 -13.49 20.25 -17.37
CA PRO A 407 -14.92 20.38 -17.70
C PRO A 407 -15.79 20.95 -16.55
N ASN A 408 -15.27 20.99 -15.32
CA ASN A 408 -16.05 21.32 -14.12
C ASN A 408 -15.96 22.81 -13.73
N ILE A 409 -15.95 23.71 -14.72
CA ILE A 409 -15.86 25.16 -14.51
C ILE A 409 -16.95 25.92 -15.28
N ARG A 410 -17.46 27.01 -14.68
CA ARG A 410 -18.36 27.94 -15.36
C ARG A 410 -17.70 29.30 -15.46
N ILE A 411 -17.50 29.79 -16.68
CA ILE A 411 -16.76 31.04 -16.91
C ILE A 411 -17.74 32.20 -17.16
N ALA A 412 -17.81 33.12 -16.20
CA ALA A 412 -18.38 34.45 -16.36
C ALA A 412 -17.35 35.40 -16.97
N HIS A 413 -17.79 36.30 -17.84
CA HIS A 413 -16.92 37.24 -18.55
C HIS A 413 -17.41 38.67 -18.31
N TYR A 414 -16.47 39.57 -18.02
CA TYR A 414 -16.71 40.99 -17.79
C TYR A 414 -15.69 41.85 -18.54
N SER A 415 -16.13 43.01 -19.05
CA SER A 415 -15.22 44.04 -19.52
C SER A 415 -14.56 44.81 -18.36
N GLU A 416 -13.55 45.62 -18.66
CA GLU A 416 -12.94 46.56 -17.70
C GLU A 416 -13.95 47.57 -17.13
N GLU A 417 -15.05 47.85 -17.83
CA GLU A 417 -16.09 48.78 -17.36
C GLU A 417 -17.18 48.06 -16.53
N GLU A 418 -17.41 46.77 -16.79
CA GLU A 418 -18.49 46.00 -16.15
C GLU A 418 -18.10 45.43 -14.78
N TYR A 419 -16.82 45.06 -14.59
CA TYR A 419 -16.40 44.31 -13.41
C TYR A 419 -16.53 45.10 -12.11
N GLU A 420 -16.40 46.43 -12.15
CA GLU A 420 -16.46 47.28 -10.95
C GLU A 420 -17.83 47.25 -10.26
N THR A 421 -18.88 46.87 -10.99
CA THR A 421 -20.24 46.73 -10.47
C THR A 421 -20.58 45.31 -10.00
N LYS A 422 -19.62 44.37 -10.07
CA LYS A 422 -19.83 42.96 -9.73
C LYS A 422 -19.21 42.62 -8.38
N ASP A 423 -19.91 41.77 -7.65
CA ASP A 423 -19.33 41.06 -6.53
C ASP A 423 -18.40 39.99 -7.09
N LEU A 424 -17.09 40.22 -6.93
CA LEU A 424 -16.05 39.29 -7.36
C LEU A 424 -15.81 38.17 -6.32
N ASP A 425 -16.25 38.35 -5.07
CA ASP A 425 -16.01 37.39 -3.99
C ASP A 425 -16.89 36.13 -4.13
N ARG A 426 -17.99 36.21 -4.88
CA ARG A 426 -18.80 35.03 -5.26
C ARG A 426 -18.09 34.02 -6.17
N TYR A 427 -16.99 34.42 -6.81
CA TYR A 427 -16.27 33.56 -7.74
C TYR A 427 -15.21 32.72 -7.04
N PHE A 428 -14.97 31.53 -7.58
CA PHE A 428 -13.88 30.67 -7.15
C PHE A 428 -12.52 31.33 -7.39
N ALA A 429 -12.35 31.98 -8.54
CA ALA A 429 -11.15 32.76 -8.91
C ALA A 429 -11.50 33.85 -9.93
N VAL A 430 -10.69 34.90 -9.99
CA VAL A 430 -10.78 35.94 -11.01
C VAL A 430 -9.53 35.90 -11.89
N PHE A 431 -9.68 35.68 -13.18
CA PHE A 431 -8.63 35.81 -14.18
C PHE A 431 -8.74 37.17 -14.85
N THR A 432 -7.63 37.87 -15.03
CA THR A 432 -7.66 39.19 -15.65
C THR A 432 -6.52 39.40 -16.63
N THR A 433 -6.79 40.06 -17.76
CA THR A 433 -5.73 40.58 -18.65
C THR A 433 -5.35 42.02 -18.35
N VAL A 434 -6.10 42.68 -17.45
CA VAL A 434 -5.89 44.07 -17.06
C VAL A 434 -5.67 44.22 -15.55
N PRO A 435 -4.90 45.22 -15.11
CA PRO A 435 -4.84 45.57 -13.69
C PRO A 435 -6.23 46.02 -13.21
N LEU A 436 -6.82 45.30 -12.25
CA LEU A 436 -8.08 45.71 -11.66
C LEU A 436 -7.84 46.88 -10.70
N LYS A 437 -8.50 48.01 -10.94
CA LYS A 437 -8.38 49.22 -10.12
C LYS A 437 -9.48 49.19 -9.04
N HIS A 438 -9.19 49.70 -7.84
CA HIS A 438 -10.18 49.85 -6.76
C HIS A 438 -10.83 48.55 -6.23
N THR A 439 -10.27 47.37 -6.48
CA THR A 439 -10.85 46.11 -5.98
C THR A 439 -10.54 45.87 -4.50
N LYS A 440 -11.58 45.65 -3.70
CA LYS A 440 -11.47 45.17 -2.30
C LYS A 440 -11.73 43.65 -2.16
N THR A 441 -11.67 42.90 -3.27
CA THR A 441 -11.97 41.46 -3.30
C THR A 441 -10.96 40.67 -2.49
N THR A 442 -11.45 39.66 -1.77
CA THR A 442 -10.66 38.66 -1.06
C THR A 442 -10.39 37.43 -1.93
N THR A 443 -11.15 37.26 -3.02
CA THR A 443 -10.93 36.20 -4.00
C THR A 443 -9.61 36.36 -4.74
N ALA A 444 -8.94 35.23 -4.99
CA ALA A 444 -7.66 35.19 -5.70
C ALA A 444 -7.79 35.74 -7.14
N VAL A 445 -6.94 36.71 -7.47
CA VAL A 445 -6.87 37.36 -8.79
C VAL A 445 -5.60 36.90 -9.52
N ILE A 446 -5.75 36.20 -10.65
CA ILE A 446 -4.66 35.81 -11.54
C ILE A 446 -4.59 36.80 -12.69
N LYS A 447 -3.48 37.52 -12.79
CA LYS A 447 -3.17 38.26 -14.01
C LYS A 447 -2.62 37.29 -15.05
N LEU A 448 -3.32 37.14 -16.16
CA LEU A 448 -2.92 36.32 -17.30
C LEU A 448 -1.70 36.95 -17.98
N THR A 449 -0.50 36.50 -17.60
CA THR A 449 0.77 36.93 -18.18
C THR A 449 1.16 36.12 -19.41
N ASP A 450 0.80 34.84 -19.44
CA ASP A 450 1.03 33.94 -20.57
C ASP A 450 -0.13 32.95 -20.70
N LEU A 451 -1.13 33.32 -21.50
CA LEU A 451 -2.36 32.53 -21.69
C LEU A 451 -2.10 31.18 -22.38
N PHE A 452 -1.06 31.09 -23.22
CA PHE A 452 -0.78 29.90 -24.03
C PHE A 452 0.21 28.94 -23.36
N ASN A 453 0.84 29.36 -22.26
CA ASN A 453 1.62 28.47 -21.41
C ASN A 453 0.70 27.69 -20.47
N GLU A 454 0.26 26.53 -20.96
CA GLU A 454 -0.66 25.63 -20.24
C GLU A 454 -0.09 25.17 -18.90
N ASN A 455 1.22 24.92 -18.82
CA ASN A 455 1.88 24.50 -17.58
C ASN A 455 1.84 25.61 -16.52
N TRP A 456 2.10 26.86 -16.92
CA TRP A 456 2.00 28.00 -16.02
C TRP A 456 0.56 28.21 -15.55
N LEU A 457 -0.41 28.22 -16.47
CA LEU A 457 -1.82 28.42 -16.15
C LEU A 457 -2.38 27.32 -15.23
N LEU A 458 -1.96 26.07 -15.48
CA LEU A 458 -2.30 24.93 -14.62
C LEU A 458 -1.65 25.06 -13.24
N SER A 459 -0.42 25.55 -13.15
CA SER A 459 0.28 25.75 -11.87
C SER A 459 -0.40 26.82 -10.99
N GLU A 460 -0.79 27.95 -11.57
CA GLU A 460 -1.55 29.00 -10.86
C GLU A 460 -2.96 28.51 -10.47
N TRP A 461 -3.62 27.74 -11.33
CA TRP A 461 -4.89 27.11 -10.98
C TRP A 461 -4.76 26.13 -9.81
N LYS A 462 -3.77 25.24 -9.87
CA LYS A 462 -3.48 24.29 -8.78
C LYS A 462 -3.19 25.02 -7.47
N ARG A 463 -2.43 26.12 -7.52
CA ARG A 463 -2.14 26.97 -6.35
C ARG A 463 -3.40 27.58 -5.73
N ILE A 464 -4.35 28.07 -6.54
CA ILE A 464 -5.62 28.57 -6.02
C ILE A 464 -6.47 27.45 -5.44
N VAL A 465 -6.56 26.32 -6.14
CA VAL A 465 -7.30 25.16 -5.67
C VAL A 465 -6.73 24.66 -4.35
N ALA A 466 -5.41 24.56 -4.21
CA ALA A 466 -4.74 24.20 -2.97
C ALA A 466 -4.95 25.25 -1.86
N SER A 467 -4.85 26.54 -2.18
CA SER A 467 -5.06 27.64 -1.21
C SER A 467 -6.50 27.70 -0.68
N LYS A 468 -7.49 27.38 -1.53
CA LYS A 468 -8.91 27.29 -1.14
C LYS A 468 -9.26 25.96 -0.48
N ALA A 469 -8.63 24.84 -0.86
CA ALA A 469 -8.82 23.55 -0.17
C ALA A 469 -8.23 23.59 1.25
N ALA A 470 -7.07 24.23 1.42
CA ALA A 470 -6.46 24.49 2.72
C ALA A 470 -7.06 25.71 3.43
N SER A 471 -8.30 26.12 3.11
CA SER A 471 -8.88 27.30 3.77
C SER A 471 -9.32 27.07 5.20
N PHE A 472 -9.66 25.81 5.51
CA PHE A 472 -10.08 25.35 6.82
C PHE A 472 -11.12 26.29 7.44
N GLU A 473 -12.06 26.83 6.65
CA GLU A 473 -12.98 27.88 7.09
C GLU A 473 -13.83 27.44 8.29
N HIS A 474 -14.14 26.14 8.38
CA HIS A 474 -14.99 25.52 9.40
C HIS A 474 -14.19 24.79 10.48
N ILE A 475 -12.86 24.90 10.45
CA ILE A 475 -11.96 24.37 11.49
C ILE A 475 -11.40 25.52 12.33
N ARG A 476 -11.61 25.42 13.64
CA ARG A 476 -11.04 26.32 14.63
C ARG A 476 -9.78 25.73 15.23
N PHE A 477 -8.65 26.38 14.98
CA PHE A 477 -7.35 25.97 15.53
C PHE A 477 -7.06 26.64 16.87
N SER A 478 -6.40 25.90 17.74
CA SER A 478 -5.72 26.40 18.93
C SER A 478 -4.37 25.68 19.09
N PHE A 479 -3.41 26.37 19.69
CA PHE A 479 -2.04 25.90 19.87
C PHE A 479 -1.69 25.98 21.35
N GLU A 480 -1.20 24.90 21.92
CA GLU A 480 -0.91 24.79 23.35
C GLU A 480 0.48 24.18 23.54
N GLN A 481 1.26 24.73 24.47
CA GLN A 481 2.54 24.12 24.87
C GLN A 481 2.30 23.03 25.90
N LEU A 482 2.98 21.91 25.72
CA LEU A 482 2.91 20.72 26.57
C LEU A 482 4.12 20.61 27.48
N ASP A 483 3.95 19.96 28.62
CA ASP A 483 5.02 19.70 29.57
C ASP A 483 5.68 18.36 29.27
N LYS A 484 6.94 18.40 28.83
CA LYS A 484 7.72 17.20 28.52
C LYS A 484 7.97 16.28 29.73
N GLN A 485 7.83 16.81 30.95
CA GLN A 485 8.02 16.05 32.18
C GLN A 485 6.79 15.21 32.55
N GLN A 486 5.65 15.52 31.94
CA GLN A 486 4.39 14.82 32.13
C GLN A 486 4.22 13.73 31.05
N ALA A 487 3.52 12.67 31.41
CA ALA A 487 3.13 11.63 30.45
C ALA A 487 2.12 12.17 29.42
N TYR A 488 1.95 11.47 28.30
CA TYR A 488 0.95 11.79 27.29
C TYR A 488 -0.46 11.97 27.87
N GLU A 489 -0.91 11.02 28.69
CA GLU A 489 -2.24 11.03 29.29
C GLU A 489 -2.43 12.25 30.20
N GLU A 490 -1.40 12.63 30.97
CA GLU A 490 -1.44 13.81 31.84
C GLU A 490 -1.53 15.12 31.04
N ASN A 491 -0.72 15.26 29.99
CA ASN A 491 -0.79 16.39 29.07
C ASN A 491 -2.16 16.48 28.37
N LEU A 492 -2.72 15.33 27.98
CA LEU A 492 -4.03 15.25 27.34
C LEU A 492 -5.15 15.67 28.29
N VAL A 493 -5.11 15.25 29.56
CA VAL A 493 -6.03 15.72 30.60
C VAL A 493 -5.97 17.24 30.72
N VAL A 494 -4.77 17.84 30.74
CA VAL A 494 -4.60 19.30 30.81
C VAL A 494 -5.24 20.00 29.60
N LEU A 495 -5.06 19.47 28.39
CA LEU A 495 -5.70 20.01 27.19
C LEU A 495 -7.23 19.95 27.29
N LEU A 496 -7.78 18.80 27.70
CA LEU A 496 -9.22 18.60 27.84
C LEU A 496 -9.83 19.51 28.92
N GLU A 497 -9.17 19.68 30.07
CA GLU A 497 -9.64 20.62 31.12
C GLU A 497 -9.67 22.07 30.62
N LYS A 498 -8.66 22.50 29.86
CA LYS A 498 -8.63 23.84 29.25
C LYS A 498 -9.79 24.04 28.27
N LEU A 499 -10.11 23.04 27.45
CA LEU A 499 -11.22 23.10 26.50
C LEU A 499 -12.59 23.07 27.21
N GLY A 500 -12.74 22.23 28.24
CA GLY A 500 -13.95 22.14 29.06
C GLY A 500 -14.23 23.45 29.81
N ALA A 501 -13.20 24.07 30.39
CA ALA A 501 -13.32 25.37 31.06
C ALA A 501 -13.78 26.50 30.12
N LYS A 502 -13.47 26.40 28.82
CA LYS A 502 -13.92 27.32 27.76
C LYS A 502 -15.31 26.94 27.21
N GLN A 503 -15.96 25.90 27.73
CA GLN A 503 -17.23 25.35 27.24
C GLN A 503 -17.22 24.96 25.76
N LEU A 504 -16.05 24.53 25.26
CA LEU A 504 -15.87 24.14 23.85
C LEU A 504 -16.13 22.65 23.61
N ILE A 505 -16.02 21.83 24.66
CA ILE A 505 -16.26 20.39 24.62
C ILE A 505 -17.22 19.98 25.73
N ASP A 506 -17.91 18.86 25.54
CA ASP A 506 -18.74 18.22 26.57
C ASP A 506 -17.99 17.12 27.35
N ASP A 507 -18.58 16.68 28.46
CA ASP A 507 -18.01 15.63 29.32
C ASP A 507 -17.98 14.25 28.64
N SER A 508 -18.87 13.99 27.66
CA SER A 508 -18.89 12.73 26.92
C SER A 508 -17.68 12.60 26.00
N PHE A 509 -17.33 13.68 25.28
CA PHE A 509 -16.11 13.77 24.48
C PHE A 509 -14.88 13.59 25.35
N LYS A 510 -14.80 14.29 26.50
CA LYS A 510 -13.68 14.17 27.44
C LYS A 510 -13.49 12.72 27.90
N THR A 511 -14.57 12.05 28.31
CA THR A 511 -14.52 10.67 28.78
C THR A 511 -14.09 9.70 27.67
N TYR A 512 -14.61 9.89 26.46
CA TYR A 512 -14.28 9.09 25.29
C TYR A 512 -12.78 9.19 24.93
N ILE A 513 -12.24 10.40 24.86
CA ILE A 513 -10.83 10.63 24.52
C ILE A 513 -9.89 10.01 25.57
N LEU A 514 -10.21 10.13 26.86
CA LEU A 514 -9.38 9.55 27.93
C LEU A 514 -9.42 8.01 27.90
N ALA A 515 -10.57 7.39 27.62
CA ALA A 515 -10.63 5.95 27.45
C ALA A 515 -9.77 5.49 26.26
N LYS A 516 -9.84 6.18 25.13
CA LYS A 516 -9.02 5.89 23.95
C LYS A 516 -7.52 6.07 24.18
N ALA A 517 -7.13 7.04 25.00
CA ALA A 517 -5.72 7.24 25.35
C ALA A 517 -5.12 6.05 26.13
N GLN A 518 -5.94 5.28 26.87
CA GLN A 518 -5.50 4.10 27.62
C GLN A 518 -5.35 2.84 26.76
N GLU A 519 -5.95 2.81 25.56
CA GLU A 519 -5.96 1.66 24.66
C GLU A 519 -4.77 1.64 23.68
N GLU A 520 -3.78 2.55 23.84
CA GLU A 520 -2.64 2.80 22.92
C GLU A 520 -3.04 3.20 21.47
N SER A 521 -4.33 3.20 21.14
CA SER A 521 -4.85 3.43 19.78
C SER A 521 -4.78 4.89 19.30
N ALA A 522 -4.34 5.83 20.14
CA ALA A 522 -4.34 7.27 19.86
C ALA A 522 -2.96 7.84 19.46
N VAL A 523 -1.91 7.01 19.50
CA VAL A 523 -0.56 7.40 19.08
C VAL A 523 -0.32 6.87 17.67
N ILE A 524 -0.14 7.78 16.71
CA ILE A 524 0.30 7.45 15.35
C ILE A 524 1.83 7.29 15.37
N ASP A 525 2.35 6.44 14.49
CA ASP A 525 3.78 6.36 14.22
C ASP A 525 4.43 7.74 13.95
N ASN A 526 5.75 7.81 14.16
CA ASN A 526 6.61 8.98 13.96
C ASN A 526 6.36 10.17 14.92
N GLY A 527 5.97 9.89 16.16
CA GLY A 527 5.94 10.89 17.23
C GLY A 527 4.74 11.85 17.14
N ILE A 528 3.59 11.40 16.62
CA ILE A 528 2.37 12.20 16.58
C ILE A 528 1.25 11.47 17.31
N ALA A 529 0.59 12.12 18.27
CA ALA A 529 -0.67 11.61 18.81
C ALA A 529 -1.86 12.30 18.14
N PHE A 530 -2.91 11.54 17.87
CA PHE A 530 -4.11 12.01 17.15
C PHE A 530 -5.41 11.58 17.83
N PRO A 531 -5.65 11.99 19.09
CA PRO A 531 -6.92 11.74 19.75
C PRO A 531 -8.04 12.55 19.09
N HIS A 532 -9.11 11.88 18.67
CA HIS A 532 -10.25 12.54 18.03
C HIS A 532 -11.57 11.86 18.42
N GLY A 533 -12.68 12.61 18.41
CA GLY A 533 -13.96 12.18 18.99
C GLY A 533 -15.13 13.04 18.55
N ILE A 534 -16.36 12.50 18.69
CA ILE A 534 -17.59 13.28 18.52
C ILE A 534 -17.81 14.19 19.73
N ASN A 535 -18.10 15.46 19.45
CA ASN A 535 -18.39 16.50 20.42
C ASN A 535 -19.76 17.13 20.10
N HIS A 536 -20.65 17.13 21.08
CA HIS A 536 -22.02 17.65 20.95
C HIS A 536 -22.11 19.13 21.34
N GLN A 537 -21.03 19.71 21.89
CA GLN A 537 -21.02 21.07 22.41
C GLN A 537 -20.79 22.15 21.34
N SER A 538 -20.10 21.84 20.24
CA SER A 538 -19.70 22.79 19.20
C SER A 538 -20.30 22.40 17.84
N GLU A 539 -20.66 23.39 17.02
CA GLU A 539 -21.06 23.20 15.61
C GLU A 539 -19.86 23.27 14.65
N GLU A 540 -18.70 23.75 15.10
CA GLU A 540 -17.45 23.78 14.32
C GLU A 540 -16.52 22.62 14.71
N ILE A 541 -15.64 22.22 13.78
CA ILE A 541 -14.54 21.29 14.07
C ILE A 541 -13.49 22.04 14.90
N LEU A 542 -13.12 21.50 16.05
CA LEU A 542 -12.10 22.08 16.92
C LEU A 542 -10.82 21.27 16.80
N VAL A 543 -9.71 21.94 16.50
CA VAL A 543 -8.37 21.35 16.44
C VAL A 543 -7.49 22.03 17.46
N THR A 544 -6.92 21.24 18.36
CA THR A 544 -5.92 21.70 19.33
C THR A 544 -4.60 21.01 19.03
N ILE A 545 -3.58 21.79 18.65
CA ILE A 545 -2.23 21.31 18.39
C ILE A 545 -1.40 21.52 19.65
N GLY A 546 -1.14 20.43 20.37
CA GLY A 546 -0.23 20.38 21.51
C GLY A 546 1.22 20.19 21.03
N ILE A 547 2.13 21.04 21.50
CA ILE A 547 3.53 21.07 21.06
C ILE A 547 4.47 20.79 22.23
N TYR A 548 5.39 19.84 22.08
CA TYR A 548 6.52 19.65 23.00
C TYR A 548 7.73 20.49 22.54
N PRO A 549 8.11 21.57 23.25
CA PRO A 549 9.05 22.57 22.75
C PRO A 549 10.54 22.21 22.88
N GLU A 550 10.92 21.25 23.73
CA GLU A 550 12.33 20.90 24.01
C GLU A 550 12.65 19.43 23.70
N GLY A 551 12.19 18.94 22.55
CA GLY A 551 12.30 17.54 22.13
C GLY A 551 11.03 16.73 22.42
N PRO A 552 11.01 15.42 22.08
CA PRO A 552 9.83 14.60 22.28
C PRO A 552 9.54 14.35 23.77
N SER A 553 8.30 13.97 24.08
CA SER A 553 7.85 13.55 25.41
C SER A 553 8.58 12.28 25.90
N LEU A 554 8.28 11.86 27.14
CA LEU A 554 8.76 10.60 27.70
C LEU A 554 8.42 9.37 26.83
N GLU A 555 7.38 9.46 26.00
CA GLU A 555 6.88 8.41 25.11
C GLU A 555 7.20 8.70 23.63
N GLU A 556 8.25 9.50 23.37
CA GLU A 556 8.71 9.86 22.02
C GLU A 556 7.70 10.67 21.17
N ILE A 557 6.61 11.17 21.76
CA ILE A 557 5.62 12.03 21.08
C ILE A 557 6.13 13.47 20.95
N GLU A 558 6.09 14.04 19.75
CA GLU A 558 6.48 15.41 19.42
C GLU A 558 5.30 16.38 19.31
N LEU A 559 4.15 15.91 18.84
CA LEU A 559 2.94 16.71 18.58
C LEU A 559 1.67 15.94 18.99
N ILE A 560 0.66 16.65 19.50
CA ILE A 560 -0.69 16.10 19.73
C ILE A 560 -1.68 16.89 18.87
N PHE A 561 -2.40 16.23 17.97
CA PHE A 561 -3.52 16.79 17.21
C PHE A 561 -4.83 16.31 17.84
N LEU A 562 -5.35 17.06 18.82
CA LEU A 562 -6.64 16.76 19.44
C LEU A 562 -7.78 17.34 18.61
N VAL A 563 -8.68 16.49 18.10
CA VAL A 563 -9.78 16.90 17.21
C VAL A 563 -11.15 16.59 17.81
N ALA A 564 -11.94 17.64 18.01
CA ALA A 564 -13.35 17.51 18.40
C ALA A 564 -14.23 17.74 17.17
N ILE A 565 -14.97 16.70 16.77
CA ILE A 565 -15.77 16.66 15.56
C ILE A 565 -17.25 16.85 15.94
N PRO A 566 -17.99 17.80 15.35
CA PRO A 566 -19.40 17.95 15.62
C PRO A 566 -20.19 16.71 15.16
N GLU A 567 -21.26 16.36 15.89
CA GLU A 567 -22.12 15.21 15.55
C GLU A 567 -22.69 15.30 14.13
N ASN A 568 -23.00 16.51 13.67
CA ASN A 568 -23.55 16.77 12.34
C ASN A 568 -22.53 17.54 11.49
N LEU A 569 -21.97 16.88 10.48
CA LEU A 569 -21.08 17.50 9.51
C LEU A 569 -21.85 17.93 8.26
N THR A 570 -21.56 19.15 7.78
CA THR A 570 -21.93 19.53 6.41
C THR A 570 -20.90 18.96 5.43
N LEU A 571 -21.27 18.80 4.15
CA LEU A 571 -20.32 18.36 3.10
C LEU A 571 -19.04 19.20 3.05
N ALA A 572 -19.13 20.51 3.32
CA ALA A 572 -17.95 21.38 3.33
C ALA A 572 -17.03 21.11 4.52
N MET A 573 -17.60 20.79 5.68
CA MET A 573 -16.84 20.44 6.89
C MET A 573 -16.18 19.07 6.76
N GLU A 574 -16.86 18.13 6.11
CA GLU A 574 -16.31 16.81 5.80
C GLU A 574 -15.13 16.92 4.82
N ASP A 575 -15.27 17.67 3.73
CA ASP A 575 -14.17 17.96 2.79
C ASP A 575 -12.95 18.59 3.52
N GLU A 576 -13.19 19.55 4.42
CA GLU A 576 -12.12 20.19 5.20
C GLU A 576 -11.49 19.25 6.23
N LEU A 577 -12.28 18.39 6.88
CA LEU A 577 -11.79 17.41 7.84
C LEU A 577 -10.89 16.38 7.17
N LEU A 578 -11.29 15.86 6.01
CA LEU A 578 -10.48 14.93 5.22
C LEU A 578 -9.19 15.59 4.75
N SER A 579 -9.26 16.83 4.26
CA SER A 579 -8.06 17.59 3.90
C SER A 579 -7.17 17.84 5.11
N PHE A 580 -7.73 18.01 6.31
CA PHE A 580 -6.95 18.17 7.53
C PHE A 580 -6.27 16.86 7.93
N TYR A 581 -6.95 15.72 7.83
CA TYR A 581 -6.34 14.41 8.06
C TYR A 581 -5.15 14.16 7.13
N ASP A 582 -5.28 14.42 5.83
CA ASP A 582 -4.16 14.32 4.88
C ASP A 582 -2.93 15.11 5.37
N THR A 583 -3.14 16.30 5.91
CA THR A 583 -2.04 17.14 6.41
C THR A 583 -1.37 16.54 7.64
N ILE A 584 -2.11 15.92 8.56
CA ILE A 584 -1.54 15.24 9.73
C ILE A 584 -0.60 14.11 9.30
N PHE A 585 -1.02 13.25 8.36
CA PHE A 585 -0.22 12.11 7.91
C PHE A 585 1.00 12.53 7.06
N VAL A 586 0.87 13.60 6.27
CA VAL A 586 2.04 14.22 5.61
C VAL A 586 3.03 14.80 6.63
N ILE A 587 2.54 15.41 7.70
CA ILE A 587 3.39 15.92 8.79
C ILE A 587 4.04 14.74 9.55
N SER A 588 3.31 13.66 9.84
CA SER A 588 3.83 12.45 10.48
C SER A 588 5.02 11.88 9.70
N SER A 589 4.89 11.74 8.40
CA SER A 589 5.93 11.15 7.55
C SER A 589 7.14 12.06 7.27
N ASN A 590 7.12 13.34 7.67
CA ASN A 590 8.18 14.31 7.33
C ASN A 590 8.69 15.08 8.55
N GLU A 591 9.86 14.69 9.05
CA GLU A 591 10.54 15.30 10.21
C GLU A 591 10.76 16.82 10.04
N ALA A 592 11.12 17.29 8.84
CA ALA A 592 11.32 18.72 8.59
C ALA A 592 10.03 19.52 8.66
N LEU A 593 8.88 18.91 8.31
CA LEU A 593 7.57 19.53 8.50
C LEU A 593 7.15 19.51 9.98
N ARG A 594 7.44 18.43 10.73
CA ARG A 594 7.18 18.40 12.19
C ARG A 594 7.88 19.54 12.91
N GLU A 595 9.16 19.77 12.62
CA GLU A 595 9.94 20.88 13.19
C GLU A 595 9.37 22.26 12.83
N GLN A 596 8.83 22.42 11.62
CA GLN A 596 8.18 23.67 11.22
C GLN A 596 6.85 23.88 11.94
N VAL A 597 6.05 22.82 12.15
CA VAL A 597 4.78 22.90 12.88
C VAL A 597 5.00 23.29 14.35
N LYS A 598 6.09 22.84 14.99
CA LYS A 598 6.44 23.23 16.37
C LYS A 598 6.64 24.74 16.55
N GLN A 599 6.93 25.47 15.46
CA GLN A 599 7.16 26.92 15.47
C GLN A 599 5.89 27.74 15.19
N ILE A 600 4.77 27.08 14.92
CA ILE A 600 3.51 27.72 14.51
C ILE A 600 2.67 28.07 15.73
N SER A 601 2.05 29.25 15.68
CA SER A 601 1.19 29.77 16.74
C SER A 601 -0.20 30.20 16.26
N SER A 602 -0.45 30.13 14.95
CA SER A 602 -1.70 30.60 14.33
C SER A 602 -2.16 29.73 13.16
N LYS A 603 -3.46 29.76 12.90
CA LYS A 603 -4.10 29.10 11.76
C LYS A 603 -3.49 29.58 10.43
N GLU A 604 -3.20 30.87 10.31
CA GLU A 604 -2.63 31.49 9.12
C GLU A 604 -1.21 31.00 8.82
N GLU A 605 -0.40 30.79 9.86
CA GLU A 605 0.94 30.20 9.73
C GLU A 605 0.85 28.72 9.31
N TYR A 606 -0.06 27.95 9.92
CA TYR A 606 -0.35 26.57 9.53
C TYR A 606 -0.75 26.46 8.05
N ARG A 607 -1.68 27.32 7.60
CA ARG A 607 -2.10 27.39 6.19
C ARG A 607 -0.94 27.75 5.25
N ARG A 608 -0.09 28.71 5.64
CA ARG A 608 1.08 29.10 4.82
C ARG A 608 2.11 27.99 4.70
N LEU A 609 2.33 27.20 5.76
CA LEU A 609 3.23 26.05 5.74
C LEU A 609 2.80 25.07 4.65
N LEU A 610 1.52 24.71 4.64
CA LEU A 610 0.97 23.75 3.68
C LEU A 610 0.98 24.28 2.25
N VAL A 611 0.72 25.57 2.02
CA VAL A 611 0.75 26.16 0.66
C VAL A 611 2.16 26.26 0.08
N LYS A 612 3.20 26.33 0.92
CA LYS A 612 4.61 26.36 0.49
C LYS A 612 5.26 24.98 0.39
N GLY A 613 4.64 23.95 0.97
CA GLY A 613 5.22 22.64 1.25
C GLY A 613 4.78 21.48 0.35
N TYR A 614 4.11 21.74 -0.78
CA TYR A 614 3.76 20.74 -1.79
C TYR A 614 4.49 20.98 -3.11
#